data_AF-A0A929XG31-F1
#
_entry.id   AF-A0A929XG31-F1
#
_cell.length_a   1.000
_cell.length_b   1.000
_cell.length_c   1.000
_cell.angle_alpha   90.00
_cell.angle_beta   90.00
_cell.angle_gamma   90.00
#
_symmetry.space_group_name_H-M   'P 1'
#
loop_
_entity.id
_entity.type
_entity.pdbx_description
1 polymer ?
#
loop_
_entity_poly.entity_id
_entity_poly.type
_entity_poly.pdbx_seq_one_letter_code
_entity_poly.pdbx_strand_id
1 'polypeptide(L)'
;MAYTLGKYTFSEQKEYQAACRDLQRISALKKQGRTAVEVAKNSKKQIQEQQIRFESVIGDDYVKQLDQTLFVKHANGKGAWDTVSSSGGKNRGISGGLLNDPFHLTRNGRRFALKMGTMIAFMIMFAFVGYVIYLQAQMDYKSAEDLEALAKSVEASENKKPAAADTGAGKPVQKLKRVILPQYEGLYEQNPDLAGWLRIPDTVIDYPVMYLKDDNDFYLKHNFRKEEDNNGLLVLDKRCDRNGDGISVLIHGHHMKSGKMFGSLKKYESKAYEEEHSKIYYDTLYEQRVYGIIGVFISSVYNSNRGDFQYYDYIDIRNKEEFDTYVQNVKEQSLYDTGLDAKFGDELITLSTCEYSRSNGRLVVVGRRIYE
;
A
#
# COMPACT_ATOMS: atom_id res chain seq x y z
N MET A 1 18.90 -7.18 8.59
CA MET A 1 19.52 -7.36 7.27
C MET A 1 19.11 -8.72 6.74
N ALA A 2 18.56 -8.82 5.53
CA ALA A 2 18.16 -10.09 4.94
C ALA A 2 19.34 -10.71 4.18
N TYR A 3 19.58 -12.02 4.34
CA TYR A 3 20.63 -12.74 3.61
C TYR A 3 20.02 -13.37 2.37
N THR A 4 20.63 -13.19 1.19
CA THR A 4 20.07 -13.69 -0.07
C THR A 4 21.03 -14.63 -0.77
N LEU A 5 20.48 -15.68 -1.38
CA LEU A 5 21.22 -16.64 -2.20
C LEU A 5 20.38 -16.97 -3.45
N GLY A 6 20.64 -16.26 -4.55
CA GLY A 6 19.81 -16.36 -5.76
C GLY A 6 18.36 -15.94 -5.50
N LYS A 7 17.40 -16.85 -5.73
CA LYS A 7 15.96 -16.62 -5.49
C LYS A 7 15.52 -16.80 -4.03
N TYR A 8 16.43 -17.23 -3.14
CA TYR A 8 16.12 -17.53 -1.75
C TYR A 8 16.52 -16.36 -0.84
N THR A 9 15.64 -16.02 0.10
CA THR A 9 15.87 -14.99 1.13
C THR A 9 15.75 -15.64 2.50
N PHE A 10 16.71 -15.35 3.38
CA PHE A 10 16.80 -15.90 4.72
C PHE A 10 16.78 -14.76 5.75
N SER A 11 15.96 -14.92 6.79
CA SER A 11 15.87 -13.97 7.90
C SER A 11 16.99 -14.16 8.93
N GLU A 12 17.57 -15.37 9.01
CA GLU A 12 18.60 -15.72 9.99
C GLU A 12 19.93 -16.14 9.35
N GLN A 13 21.05 -15.72 9.94
CA GLN A 13 22.40 -16.06 9.48
C GLN A 13 22.66 -17.58 9.53
N LYS A 14 22.06 -18.29 10.49
CA LYS A 14 22.18 -19.75 10.65
C LYS A 14 21.57 -20.50 9.47
N GLU A 15 20.40 -20.06 9.00
CA GLU A 15 19.71 -20.64 7.83
C GLU A 15 20.50 -20.36 6.55
N TYR A 16 21.02 -19.14 6.41
CA TYR A 16 21.89 -18.78 5.30
C TYR A 16 23.16 -19.65 5.24
N GLN A 17 23.81 -19.90 6.39
CA GLN A 17 24.99 -20.78 6.44
C GLN A 17 24.66 -22.24 6.10
N ALA A 18 23.50 -22.76 6.53
CA ALA A 18 23.03 -24.09 6.14
C ALA A 18 22.78 -24.17 4.63
N ALA A 19 22.17 -23.13 4.05
CA ALA A 19 21.96 -23.01 2.61
C ALA A 19 23.27 -22.98 1.81
N CYS A 20 24.30 -22.27 2.29
CA CYS A 20 25.62 -22.28 1.67
C CYS A 20 26.28 -23.66 1.70
N ARG A 21 26.20 -24.40 2.81
CA ARG A 21 26.74 -25.77 2.93
C ARG A 21 26.03 -26.75 1.98
N ASP A 22 24.71 -26.65 1.90
CA ASP A 22 23.92 -27.49 1.00
C ASP A 22 24.20 -27.17 -0.47
N LEU A 23 24.38 -25.89 -0.82
CA LEU A 23 24.76 -25.49 -2.18
C LEU A 23 26.12 -26.08 -2.59
N GLN A 24 27.10 -26.07 -1.69
CA GLN A 24 28.40 -26.70 -1.91
C GLN A 24 28.27 -28.21 -2.15
N ARG A 25 27.49 -28.91 -1.31
CA ARG A 25 27.21 -30.35 -1.48
C ARG A 25 26.52 -30.65 -2.81
N ILE A 26 25.51 -29.85 -3.20
CA ILE A 26 24.81 -29.98 -4.48
C ILE A 26 25.77 -29.78 -5.65
N SER A 27 26.66 -28.80 -5.56
CA SER A 27 27.66 -28.54 -6.61
C SER A 27 28.65 -29.70 -6.77
N ALA A 28 29.02 -30.37 -5.67
CA ALA A 28 29.88 -31.55 -5.69
C ALA A 28 29.17 -32.75 -6.31
N LEU A 29 27.92 -33.01 -5.91
CA LEU A 29 27.08 -34.07 -6.47
C LEU A 29 26.86 -33.93 -7.98
N LYS A 30 26.63 -32.70 -8.46
CA LYS A 30 26.47 -32.42 -9.89
C LYS A 30 27.71 -32.72 -10.73
N LYS A 31 28.91 -32.76 -10.12
CA LYS A 31 30.17 -33.08 -10.79
C LYS A 31 30.45 -34.60 -10.88
N GLN A 32 29.69 -35.43 -10.17
CA GLN A 32 29.93 -36.88 -10.07
C GLN A 32 29.31 -37.71 -11.22
N GLY A 33 28.63 -37.09 -12.19
CA GLY A 33 28.00 -37.80 -13.31
C GLY A 33 28.09 -37.02 -14.61
N ARG A 34 27.98 -37.70 -15.75
CA ARG A 34 28.09 -37.09 -17.10
C ARG A 34 26.74 -36.62 -17.62
N THR A 35 25.63 -37.18 -17.12
CA THR A 35 24.26 -36.83 -17.51
C THR A 35 23.40 -36.49 -16.29
N ALA A 36 22.35 -35.68 -16.49
CA ALA A 36 21.44 -35.27 -15.42
C ALA A 36 20.75 -36.46 -14.72
N VAL A 37 20.42 -37.51 -15.48
CA VAL A 37 19.79 -38.74 -14.96
C VAL A 37 20.77 -39.55 -14.09
N GLU A 38 22.02 -39.67 -14.51
CA GLU A 38 23.07 -40.36 -13.76
C GLU A 38 23.39 -39.64 -12.45
N VAL A 39 23.53 -38.31 -12.51
CA VAL A 39 23.66 -37.45 -11.31
C VAL A 39 22.48 -37.68 -10.38
N ALA A 40 21.25 -37.70 -10.91
CA ALA A 40 20.07 -37.89 -10.08
C ALA A 40 19.99 -39.27 -9.42
N LYS A 41 20.35 -40.35 -10.12
CA LYS A 41 20.39 -41.72 -9.57
C LYS A 41 21.45 -41.83 -8.46
N ASN A 42 22.64 -41.30 -8.69
CA ASN A 42 23.75 -41.37 -7.72
C ASN A 42 23.49 -40.50 -6.48
N SER A 43 22.97 -39.28 -6.66
CA SER A 43 22.58 -38.40 -5.55
C SER A 43 21.47 -39.03 -4.69
N LYS A 44 20.44 -39.63 -5.31
CA LYS A 44 19.36 -40.34 -4.58
C LYS A 44 19.90 -41.50 -3.75
N LYS A 45 20.83 -42.28 -4.30
CA LYS A 45 21.46 -43.40 -3.59
C LYS A 45 22.22 -42.92 -2.34
N GLN A 46 23.03 -41.87 -2.46
CA GLN A 46 23.79 -41.32 -1.33
C GLN A 46 22.87 -40.72 -0.24
N ILE A 47 21.73 -40.14 -0.62
CA ILE A 47 20.72 -39.64 0.33
C ILE A 47 20.01 -40.81 1.03
N GLN A 48 19.67 -41.88 0.32
CA GLN A 48 19.03 -43.08 0.88
C GLN A 48 19.93 -43.85 1.83
N GLU A 49 21.23 -43.93 1.52
CA GLU A 49 22.27 -44.53 2.37
C GLU A 49 22.69 -43.61 3.53
N GLN A 50 22.00 -42.48 3.73
CA GLN A 50 22.25 -41.47 4.77
C GLN A 50 23.66 -40.87 4.73
N GLN A 51 24.38 -40.99 3.60
CA GLN A 51 25.71 -40.39 3.43
C GLN A 51 25.64 -38.86 3.25
N ILE A 52 24.50 -38.35 2.78
CA ILE A 52 24.25 -36.93 2.61
C ILE A 52 22.89 -36.57 3.21
N ARG A 53 22.87 -35.53 4.04
CA ARG A 53 21.65 -34.91 4.55
C ARG A 53 21.69 -33.41 4.27
N PHE A 54 20.62 -32.89 3.69
CA PHE A 54 20.43 -31.46 3.52
C PHE A 54 19.66 -30.87 4.70
N GLU A 55 19.95 -29.61 5.02
CA GLU A 55 19.47 -28.91 6.21
C GLU A 55 18.72 -27.60 5.86
N SER A 56 18.57 -27.30 4.57
CA SER A 56 18.00 -26.05 4.08
C SER A 56 16.96 -26.25 2.97
N VAL A 57 16.16 -25.20 2.75
CA VAL A 57 15.14 -25.13 1.69
C VAL A 57 15.74 -25.35 0.29
N ILE A 58 17.01 -24.98 0.09
CA ILE A 58 17.73 -25.21 -1.18
C ILE A 58 17.97 -26.71 -1.40
N GLY A 59 18.32 -27.43 -0.33
CA GLY A 59 18.45 -28.87 -0.35
C GLY A 59 17.14 -29.57 -0.65
N ASP A 60 16.04 -29.13 -0.02
CA ASP A 60 14.70 -29.67 -0.28
C ASP A 60 14.26 -29.46 -1.74
N ASP A 61 14.54 -28.29 -2.33
CA ASP A 61 14.27 -28.02 -3.73
C ASP A 61 15.11 -28.91 -4.66
N TYR A 62 16.37 -29.15 -4.32
CA TYR A 62 17.23 -30.06 -5.08
C TYR A 62 16.71 -31.50 -5.05
N VAL A 63 16.28 -32.01 -3.89
CA VAL A 63 15.69 -33.36 -3.78
C VAL A 63 14.44 -33.49 -4.66
N LYS A 64 13.58 -32.46 -4.70
CA LYS A 64 12.42 -32.41 -5.60
C LYS A 64 12.83 -32.42 -7.09
N GLN A 65 13.90 -31.71 -7.45
CA GLN A 65 14.44 -31.73 -8.82
C GLN A 65 14.97 -33.11 -9.22
N LEU A 66 15.59 -33.86 -8.27
CA LEU A 66 16.03 -35.24 -8.52
C LEU A 66 14.84 -36.14 -8.84
N ASP A 67 13.76 -36.03 -8.07
CA ASP A 67 12.52 -36.80 -8.29
C ASP A 67 11.90 -36.50 -9.65
N GLN A 68 11.90 -35.23 -10.07
CA GLN A 68 11.41 -34.84 -11.40
C GLN A 68 12.30 -35.38 -12.53
N THR A 69 13.62 -35.40 -12.33
CA THR A 69 14.59 -35.87 -13.33
C THR A 69 14.51 -37.39 -13.53
N LEU A 70 14.16 -38.14 -12.49
CA LEU A 70 14.00 -39.60 -12.53
C LEU A 70 12.60 -40.06 -12.96
N PHE A 71 11.71 -39.12 -13.27
CA PHE A 71 10.35 -39.42 -13.67
C PHE A 71 10.26 -39.63 -15.20
N VAL A 72 10.04 -40.88 -15.64
CA VAL A 72 9.86 -41.22 -17.06
C VAL A 72 8.36 -41.42 -17.36
N LYS A 73 7.83 -40.67 -18.35
CA LYS A 73 6.47 -40.86 -18.88
C LYS A 73 6.50 -41.85 -20.04
N HIS A 74 5.78 -42.96 -19.93
CA HIS A 74 5.47 -43.83 -21.07
C HIS A 74 4.24 -43.32 -21.84
N ALA A 75 4.21 -43.59 -23.15
CA ALA A 75 3.20 -43.11 -24.10
C ALA A 75 1.74 -43.51 -23.80
N ASN A 76 1.51 -44.38 -22.81
CA ASN A 76 0.20 -44.82 -22.33
C ASN A 76 -0.30 -44.07 -21.08
N GLY A 77 0.34 -42.95 -20.71
CA GLY A 77 -0.11 -42.08 -19.62
C GLY A 77 0.13 -42.63 -18.21
N LYS A 78 0.83 -43.76 -18.04
CA LYS A 78 1.27 -44.27 -16.74
C LYS A 78 2.77 -43.99 -16.57
N GLY A 79 3.11 -43.11 -15.62
CA GLY A 79 4.51 -42.83 -15.25
C GLY A 79 5.07 -43.96 -14.38
N ALA A 80 6.28 -44.42 -14.67
CA ALA A 80 7.01 -45.40 -13.87
C ALA A 80 8.24 -44.73 -13.27
N TRP A 81 8.50 -45.00 -11.99
CA TRP A 81 9.75 -44.61 -11.35
C TRP A 81 10.83 -45.57 -11.82
N ASP A 82 11.86 -45.03 -12.47
CA ASP A 82 13.01 -45.81 -12.93
C ASP A 82 13.92 -46.10 -11.71
N THR A 83 13.40 -46.88 -10.77
CA THR A 83 14.15 -47.36 -9.61
C THR A 83 15.17 -48.36 -10.12
N VAL A 84 16.45 -48.08 -9.85
CA VAL A 84 17.57 -48.99 -10.07
C VAL A 84 17.19 -50.41 -9.60
N SER A 85 16.91 -51.28 -10.55
CA SER A 85 16.69 -52.70 -10.32
C SER A 85 18.05 -53.33 -10.01
N SER A 86 18.28 -53.70 -8.75
CA SER A 86 19.28 -54.70 -8.42
C SER A 86 18.62 -56.07 -8.57
N SER A 87 18.99 -56.76 -9.64
CA SER A 87 18.76 -58.19 -9.82
C SER A 87 19.74 -58.98 -8.95
N GLY A 88 19.22 -59.97 -8.21
CA GLY A 88 19.98 -61.17 -7.84
C GLY A 88 20.15 -61.40 -6.35
N GLY A 89 19.51 -62.45 -5.84
CA GLY A 89 19.87 -63.05 -4.56
C GLY A 89 18.74 -63.81 -3.88
N LYS A 90 18.53 -65.08 -4.26
CA LYS A 90 17.82 -66.04 -3.39
C LYS A 90 18.60 -66.16 -2.08
N ASN A 91 17.97 -65.93 -0.92
CA ASN A 91 18.18 -66.82 0.22
C ASN A 91 17.07 -66.76 1.27
N ARG A 92 16.91 -67.91 1.93
CA ARG A 92 15.87 -68.34 2.86
C ARG A 92 16.04 -67.72 4.26
N GLY A 93 14.93 -67.60 5.00
CA GLY A 93 14.84 -67.48 6.47
C GLY A 93 15.38 -66.14 6.99
N ILE A 94 14.65 -65.39 7.82
CA ILE A 94 14.40 -65.71 9.23
C ILE A 94 13.18 -64.92 9.69
N SER A 95 12.33 -65.61 10.44
CA SER A 95 11.24 -65.07 11.24
C SER A 95 11.74 -64.14 12.35
N GLY A 96 11.14 -62.95 12.42
CA GLY A 96 11.15 -62.02 13.55
C GLY A 96 10.21 -60.89 13.15
N GLY A 97 9.07 -60.65 13.78
CA GLY A 97 8.78 -60.65 15.20
C GLY A 97 8.13 -59.30 15.46
N LEU A 98 6.79 -59.31 15.56
CA LEU A 98 5.94 -58.34 16.26
C LEU A 98 6.42 -56.87 16.32
N LEU A 99 5.94 -56.04 15.40
CA LEU A 99 5.45 -54.70 15.73
C LEU A 99 4.21 -54.42 14.85
N ASN A 100 3.03 -54.39 15.48
CA ASN A 100 1.77 -54.03 14.86
C ASN A 100 1.79 -52.54 14.48
N ASP A 101 1.82 -52.23 13.19
CA ASP A 101 1.43 -50.90 12.68
C ASP A 101 -0.10 -50.79 12.73
N PRO A 102 -0.69 -49.85 13.51
CA PRO A 102 -2.13 -49.87 13.80
C PRO A 102 -3.03 -49.32 12.67
N PHE A 103 -2.52 -49.05 11.46
CA PHE A 103 -3.36 -48.55 10.35
C PHE A 103 -2.95 -49.10 8.98
N HIS A 104 -3.45 -50.29 8.63
CA HIS A 104 -3.43 -50.80 7.25
C HIS A 104 -4.47 -50.08 6.36
N LEU A 105 -4.18 -48.84 5.95
CA LEU A 105 -4.93 -48.17 4.89
C LEU A 105 -4.43 -48.66 3.51
N THR A 106 -5.33 -49.20 2.70
CA THR A 106 -5.05 -49.64 1.32
C THR A 106 -4.47 -48.48 0.48
N ARG A 107 -3.77 -48.78 -0.63
CA ARG A 107 -3.19 -47.74 -1.53
C ARG A 107 -4.22 -46.69 -1.98
N ASN A 108 -5.50 -47.08 -2.06
CA ASN A 108 -6.62 -46.18 -2.33
C ASN A 108 -7.01 -45.34 -1.10
N GLY A 109 -6.95 -45.90 0.12
CA GLY A 109 -7.13 -45.19 1.39
C GLY A 109 -6.07 -44.12 1.65
N ARG A 110 -4.79 -44.36 1.32
CA ARG A 110 -3.74 -43.31 1.41
C ARG A 110 -3.99 -42.15 0.44
N ARG A 111 -4.43 -42.43 -0.79
CA ARG A 111 -4.79 -41.38 -1.78
C ARG A 111 -6.04 -40.60 -1.36
N PHE A 112 -7.01 -41.27 -0.74
CA PHE A 112 -8.20 -40.64 -0.17
C PHE A 112 -7.85 -39.76 1.02
N ALA A 113 -7.03 -40.24 1.97
CA ALA A 113 -6.55 -39.47 3.10
C ALA A 113 -5.72 -38.25 2.68
N LEU A 114 -4.87 -38.37 1.66
CA LEU A 114 -4.12 -37.24 1.11
C LEU A 114 -5.05 -36.18 0.50
N LYS A 115 -6.05 -36.59 -0.29
CA LYS A 115 -7.05 -35.69 -0.87
C LYS A 115 -7.89 -35.00 0.21
N MET A 116 -8.30 -35.74 1.24
CA MET A 116 -9.05 -35.19 2.36
C MET A 116 -8.22 -34.21 3.18
N GLY A 117 -6.94 -34.52 3.43
CA GLY A 117 -5.99 -33.61 4.06
C GLY A 117 -5.80 -32.31 3.27
N THR A 118 -5.67 -32.39 1.94
CA THR A 118 -5.61 -31.19 1.09
C THR A 118 -6.90 -30.39 1.13
N MET A 119 -8.07 -31.05 1.15
CA MET A 119 -9.37 -30.36 1.23
C MET A 119 -9.52 -29.62 2.56
N ILE A 120 -9.12 -30.23 3.67
CA ILE A 120 -9.12 -29.61 5.00
C ILE A 120 -8.15 -28.42 5.03
N ALA A 121 -6.95 -28.56 4.46
CA ALA A 121 -5.98 -27.46 4.37
C ALA A 121 -6.54 -26.26 3.59
N PHE A 122 -7.24 -26.51 2.47
CA PHE A 122 -7.93 -25.44 1.73
C PHE A 122 -9.05 -24.81 2.56
N MET A 123 -9.86 -25.59 3.29
CA MET A 123 -10.91 -25.04 4.16
C MET A 123 -10.34 -24.15 5.26
N ILE A 124 -9.23 -24.55 5.89
CA ILE A 124 -8.54 -23.73 6.89
C ILE A 124 -7.99 -22.45 6.25
N MET A 125 -7.39 -22.55 5.06
CA MET A 125 -6.89 -21.38 4.33
C MET A 125 -8.02 -20.40 3.98
N PHE A 126 -9.18 -20.91 3.50
CA PHE A 126 -10.35 -20.07 3.23
C PHE A 126 -10.91 -19.43 4.50
N ALA A 127 -11.00 -20.16 5.61
CA ALA A 127 -11.41 -19.62 6.89
C ALA A 127 -10.44 -18.53 7.39
N PHE A 128 -9.13 -18.73 7.22
CA PHE A 128 -8.12 -17.75 7.57
C PHE A 128 -8.22 -16.48 6.71
N VAL A 129 -8.35 -16.62 5.39
CA VAL A 129 -8.55 -15.48 4.48
C VAL A 129 -9.85 -14.74 4.81
N GLY A 130 -10.94 -15.46 5.07
CA GLY A 130 -12.21 -14.87 5.50
C GLY A 130 -12.09 -14.12 6.82
N TYR A 131 -11.35 -14.66 7.79
CA TYR A 131 -11.09 -14.01 9.07
C TYR A 131 -10.25 -12.72 8.90
N VAL A 132 -9.22 -12.74 8.05
CA VAL A 132 -8.41 -11.54 7.75
C VAL A 132 -9.26 -10.46 7.07
N ILE A 133 -10.12 -10.82 6.10
CA ILE A 133 -11.05 -9.87 5.45
C ILE A 133 -12.02 -9.29 6.49
N TYR A 134 -12.55 -10.12 7.39
CA TYR A 134 -13.42 -9.67 8.48
C TYR A 134 -12.72 -8.67 9.40
N LEU A 135 -11.48 -8.94 9.81
CA LEU A 135 -10.69 -8.01 10.63
C LEU A 135 -10.43 -6.69 9.90
N GLN A 136 -10.09 -6.72 8.61
CA GLN A 136 -9.89 -5.51 7.82
C GLN A 136 -11.17 -4.67 7.73
N ALA A 137 -12.32 -5.31 7.47
CA ALA A 137 -13.61 -4.62 7.41
C ALA A 137 -13.98 -3.98 8.76
N GLN A 138 -13.67 -4.64 9.87
CA GLN A 138 -13.85 -4.09 11.22
C GLN A 138 -12.97 -2.87 11.47
N MET A 139 -11.71 -2.90 11.03
CA MET A 139 -10.81 -1.73 11.11
C MET A 139 -11.34 -0.58 10.25
N ASP A 140 -11.72 -0.83 9.00
CA ASP A 140 -12.23 0.19 8.08
C ASP A 140 -13.56 0.81 8.54
N TYR A 141 -14.36 0.06 9.30
CA TYR A 141 -15.58 0.55 9.94
C TYR A 141 -15.26 1.50 11.09
N LYS A 142 -14.38 1.08 12.02
CA LYS A 142 -13.95 1.91 13.15
C LYS A 142 -13.28 3.21 12.71
N SER A 143 -12.40 3.14 11.70
CA SER A 143 -11.76 4.32 11.13
C SER A 143 -12.76 5.34 10.58
N ALA A 144 -13.83 4.86 9.94
CA ALA A 144 -14.89 5.75 9.44
C ALA A 144 -15.69 6.38 10.58
N GLU A 145 -16.01 5.60 11.62
CA GLU A 145 -16.70 6.09 12.81
C GLU A 145 -15.86 7.14 13.56
N ASP A 146 -14.55 6.91 13.70
CA ASP A 146 -13.62 7.86 14.30
C ASP A 146 -13.55 9.17 13.50
N LEU A 147 -13.45 9.11 12.17
CA LEU A 147 -13.45 10.28 11.30
C LEU A 147 -14.76 11.06 11.38
N GLU A 148 -15.90 10.37 11.38
CA GLU A 148 -17.22 10.98 11.54
C GLU A 148 -17.39 11.62 12.92
N ALA A 149 -16.86 11.00 13.97
CA ALA A 149 -16.85 11.57 15.32
C ALA A 149 -16.01 12.86 15.38
N LEU A 150 -14.86 12.89 14.71
CA LEU A 150 -14.05 14.11 14.59
C LEU A 150 -14.82 15.21 13.85
N ALA A 151 -15.43 14.91 12.69
CA ALA A 151 -16.23 15.87 11.93
C ALA A 151 -17.40 16.44 12.77
N LYS A 152 -18.16 15.58 13.45
CA LYS A 152 -19.23 16.00 14.36
C LYS A 152 -18.73 16.88 15.51
N SER A 153 -17.52 16.63 16.01
CA SER A 153 -16.93 17.47 17.06
C SER A 153 -16.60 18.88 16.57
N VAL A 154 -16.16 19.01 15.31
CA VAL A 154 -15.93 20.30 14.65
C VAL A 154 -17.27 21.03 14.47
N GLU A 155 -18.26 20.39 13.87
CA GLU A 155 -19.60 20.98 13.67
C GLU A 155 -20.27 21.41 14.99
N ALA A 156 -20.14 20.60 16.03
CA ALA A 156 -20.69 20.92 17.35
C ALA A 156 -19.99 22.14 17.99
N SER A 157 -18.70 22.34 17.71
CA SER A 157 -17.96 23.51 18.18
C SER A 157 -18.33 24.76 17.36
N GLU A 158 -18.46 24.65 16.04
CA GLU A 158 -18.92 25.74 15.17
C GLU A 158 -20.32 26.25 15.58
N ASN A 159 -21.23 25.35 15.94
CA ASN A 159 -22.60 25.69 16.36
C ASN A 159 -22.69 26.30 17.77
N LYS A 160 -21.64 26.24 18.59
CA LYS A 160 -21.60 26.80 19.96
C LYS A 160 -21.12 28.25 20.03
N LYS A 161 -20.88 28.90 18.88
CA LYS A 161 -20.25 30.22 18.79
C LYS A 161 -20.93 31.27 19.71
N PRO A 162 -20.20 31.89 20.64
CA PRO A 162 -20.62 33.14 21.29
C PRO A 162 -20.59 34.27 20.27
N ALA A 163 -21.61 35.13 20.28
CA ALA A 163 -21.64 36.35 19.48
C ALA A 163 -20.49 37.31 19.87
N ALA A 164 -19.87 37.91 18.85
CA ALA A 164 -18.97 39.07 18.85
C ALA A 164 -17.46 38.86 19.11
N ALA A 165 -16.68 39.13 18.06
CA ALA A 165 -15.59 40.11 18.10
C ALA A 165 -15.53 40.83 16.74
N ASP A 166 -16.32 41.89 16.62
CA ASP A 166 -16.09 42.98 15.67
C ASP A 166 -15.04 43.92 16.29
N THR A 167 -13.89 44.10 15.64
CA THR A 167 -13.15 45.37 15.72
C THR A 167 -12.31 45.56 14.48
N GLY A 168 -12.55 46.67 13.78
CA GLY A 168 -11.96 47.01 12.50
C GLY A 168 -10.55 47.62 12.51
N ALA A 169 -10.10 47.87 11.28
CA ALA A 169 -9.23 48.94 10.78
C ALA A 169 -7.94 49.35 11.55
N GLY A 170 -6.79 49.03 10.94
CA GLY A 170 -5.74 50.02 10.64
C GLY A 170 -4.55 50.20 11.61
N LYS A 171 -3.38 49.66 11.19
CA LYS A 171 -1.97 49.94 11.58
C LYS A 171 -1.38 49.21 12.81
N PRO A 172 -0.04 49.08 12.88
CA PRO A 172 0.87 48.27 12.07
C PRO A 172 1.27 46.96 12.77
N VAL A 173 1.67 45.98 11.98
CA VAL A 173 1.96 44.58 12.37
C VAL A 173 3.11 44.48 13.38
N GLN A 174 2.77 44.41 14.67
CA GLN A 174 3.52 43.56 15.61
C GLN A 174 2.91 42.16 15.52
N LYS A 175 3.75 41.11 15.49
CA LYS A 175 3.36 39.68 15.44
C LYS A 175 2.19 39.40 16.41
N LEU A 176 0.97 39.48 15.90
CA LEU A 176 -0.22 39.02 16.60
C LEU A 176 -0.04 37.51 16.77
N LYS A 177 -0.06 37.06 18.02
CA LYS A 177 -0.03 35.63 18.36
C LYS A 177 -1.25 35.02 17.67
N ARG A 178 -1.03 34.22 16.63
CA ARG A 178 -2.12 33.54 15.91
C ARG A 178 -2.90 32.67 16.90
N VAL A 179 -4.22 32.83 16.90
CA VAL A 179 -5.14 32.07 17.75
C VAL A 179 -5.75 30.98 16.90
N ILE A 180 -5.70 29.73 17.37
CA ILE A 180 -6.31 28.59 16.69
C ILE A 180 -7.84 28.80 16.70
N LEU A 181 -8.51 28.47 15.60
CA LEU A 181 -9.96 28.56 15.51
C LEU A 181 -10.60 27.66 16.58
N PRO A 182 -11.64 28.12 17.31
CA PRO A 182 -12.20 27.39 18.45
C PRO A 182 -12.63 25.95 18.15
N GLN A 183 -13.07 25.66 16.93
CA GLN A 183 -13.44 24.32 16.49
C GLN A 183 -12.27 23.34 16.35
N TYR A 184 -11.03 23.84 16.27
CA TYR A 184 -9.83 23.03 16.13
C TYR A 184 -8.96 22.99 17.39
N GLU A 185 -9.21 23.83 18.41
CA GLU A 185 -8.40 23.87 19.64
C GLU A 185 -8.31 22.50 20.33
N GLY A 186 -9.46 21.88 20.64
CA GLY A 186 -9.49 20.58 21.33
C GLY A 186 -8.95 19.42 20.48
N LEU A 187 -9.03 19.51 19.15
CA LEU A 187 -8.41 18.53 18.25
C LEU A 187 -6.90 18.71 18.19
N TYR A 188 -6.43 19.94 18.13
CA TYR A 188 -5.01 20.28 18.13
C TYR A 188 -4.32 19.86 19.44
N GLU A 189 -5.00 19.99 20.58
CA GLU A 189 -4.50 19.47 21.87
C GLU A 189 -4.34 17.95 21.87
N GLN A 190 -5.26 17.22 21.23
CA GLN A 190 -5.18 15.75 21.10
C GLN A 190 -4.08 15.31 20.13
N ASN A 191 -3.96 15.99 18.98
CA ASN A 191 -2.91 15.74 18.01
C ASN A 191 -2.36 17.05 17.42
N PRO A 192 -1.18 17.50 17.91
CA PRO A 192 -0.52 18.71 17.41
C PRO A 192 0.02 18.62 15.99
N ASP A 193 -0.18 17.51 15.27
CA ASP A 193 0.14 17.40 13.84
C ASP A 193 -1.03 17.86 12.96
N LEU A 194 -2.18 18.23 13.54
CA LEU A 194 -3.28 18.85 12.81
C LEU A 194 -2.79 20.14 12.13
N ALA A 195 -3.06 20.27 10.84
CA ALA A 195 -2.70 21.43 10.01
C ALA A 195 -3.93 22.22 9.57
N GLY A 196 -5.07 21.54 9.44
CA GLY A 196 -6.30 22.13 8.97
C GLY A 196 -7.39 21.09 8.80
N TRP A 197 -8.46 21.49 8.12
CA TRP A 197 -9.62 20.66 7.87
C TRP A 197 -10.10 20.87 6.44
N LEU A 198 -10.34 19.77 5.70
CA LEU A 198 -10.79 19.82 4.31
C LEU A 198 -12.20 19.25 4.21
N ARG A 199 -13.11 20.06 3.66
CA ARG A 199 -14.50 19.70 3.42
C ARG A 199 -14.94 20.06 2.00
N ILE A 200 -15.65 19.16 1.34
CA ILE A 200 -16.39 19.45 0.11
C ILE A 200 -17.86 19.10 0.38
N PRO A 201 -18.76 20.09 0.45
CA PRO A 201 -20.17 19.87 0.77
C PRO A 201 -20.82 18.80 -0.10
N ASP A 202 -21.73 18.03 0.50
CA ASP A 202 -22.49 16.96 -0.15
C ASP A 202 -21.62 15.81 -0.70
N THR A 203 -20.39 15.68 -0.20
CA THR A 203 -19.48 14.57 -0.52
C THR A 203 -19.00 13.86 0.73
N VAL A 204 -18.26 12.76 0.54
CA VAL A 204 -17.58 12.05 1.64
C VAL A 204 -16.32 12.76 2.14
N ILE A 205 -15.89 13.85 1.51
CA ILE A 205 -14.68 14.59 1.90
C ILE A 205 -15.05 15.55 3.01
N ASP A 206 -14.75 15.13 4.23
CA ASP A 206 -14.87 15.93 5.46
C ASP A 206 -13.87 15.38 6.48
N TYR A 207 -12.60 15.77 6.34
CA TYR A 207 -11.47 15.10 6.99
C TYR A 207 -10.44 16.07 7.57
N PRO A 208 -9.75 15.69 8.66
CA PRO A 208 -8.59 16.43 9.12
C PRO A 208 -7.45 16.34 8.11
N VAL A 209 -6.71 17.44 7.97
CA VAL A 209 -5.47 17.51 7.20
C VAL A 209 -4.31 17.54 8.17
N MET A 210 -3.42 16.55 8.05
CA MET A 210 -2.29 16.35 8.95
C MET A 210 -1.00 16.85 8.30
N TYR A 211 -0.08 17.33 9.12
CA TYR A 211 1.26 17.75 8.71
C TYR A 211 2.29 17.15 9.66
N LEU A 212 3.22 16.38 9.10
CA LEU A 212 4.40 15.94 9.83
C LEU A 212 5.63 16.54 9.17
N LYS A 213 6.48 17.17 9.98
CA LYS A 213 7.70 17.80 9.47
C LYS A 213 8.58 16.75 8.80
N ASP A 214 9.02 17.04 7.59
CA ASP A 214 9.93 16.22 6.79
C ASP A 214 9.36 14.86 6.28
N ASP A 215 8.08 14.55 6.52
CA ASP A 215 7.46 13.25 6.21
C ASP A 215 6.04 13.40 5.59
N ASN A 216 5.86 12.86 4.38
CA ASN A 216 4.56 12.83 3.68
C ASN A 216 3.85 11.46 3.78
N ASP A 217 4.52 10.42 4.29
CA ASP A 217 4.07 9.04 4.27
C ASP A 217 3.41 8.59 5.57
N PHE A 218 3.80 9.15 6.73
CA PHE A 218 3.32 8.71 8.03
C PHE A 218 1.79 8.66 8.10
N TYR A 219 1.12 9.79 7.89
CA TYR A 219 -0.34 9.87 7.99
C TYR A 219 -1.08 9.21 6.83
N LEU A 220 -0.40 8.80 5.76
CA LEU A 220 -1.02 7.93 4.76
C LEU A 220 -1.27 6.51 5.30
N LYS A 221 -0.67 6.12 6.43
CA LYS A 221 -0.85 4.78 7.02
C LYS A 221 -1.26 4.82 8.49
N HIS A 222 -1.69 5.98 8.98
CA HIS A 222 -2.06 6.17 10.36
C HIS A 222 -3.33 7.02 10.50
N ASN A 223 -4.13 6.71 11.50
CA ASN A 223 -5.30 7.50 11.87
C ASN A 223 -4.92 8.73 12.72
N PHE A 224 -5.93 9.47 13.18
CA PHE A 224 -5.74 10.70 13.97
C PHE A 224 -5.08 10.44 15.33
N ARG A 225 -5.21 9.23 15.89
CA ARG A 225 -4.56 8.80 17.13
C ARG A 225 -3.16 8.23 16.91
N LYS A 226 -2.64 8.29 15.68
CA LYS A 226 -1.32 7.75 15.28
C LYS A 226 -1.25 6.22 15.36
N GLU A 227 -2.39 5.54 15.26
CA GLU A 227 -2.48 4.08 15.17
C GLU A 227 -2.48 3.66 13.69
N GLU A 228 -1.99 2.46 13.36
CA GLU A 228 -1.96 1.97 11.98
C GLU A 228 -3.38 1.90 11.38
N ASP A 229 -3.53 2.49 10.20
CA ASP A 229 -4.79 2.53 9.45
C ASP A 229 -4.50 2.56 7.95
N ASN A 230 -4.99 1.55 7.22
CA ASN A 230 -4.81 1.44 5.77
C ASN A 230 -5.56 2.53 4.99
N ASN A 231 -6.57 3.17 5.59
CA ASN A 231 -7.28 4.30 4.99
C ASN A 231 -6.44 5.58 5.10
N GLY A 232 -5.62 5.70 6.14
CA GLY A 232 -4.82 6.89 6.45
C GLY A 232 -5.65 8.16 6.62
N LEU A 233 -4.98 9.30 6.54
CA LEU A 233 -5.53 10.64 6.60
C LEU A 233 -5.05 11.50 5.43
N LEU A 234 -5.64 12.67 5.28
CA LEU A 234 -5.15 13.67 4.33
C LEU A 234 -3.86 14.30 4.85
N VAL A 235 -2.90 14.53 3.96
CA VAL A 235 -1.55 14.98 4.31
C VAL A 235 -1.23 16.27 3.56
N LEU A 236 -0.96 17.34 4.30
CA LEU A 236 -0.35 18.55 3.75
C LEU A 236 1.11 18.24 3.38
N ASP A 237 1.50 18.49 2.13
CA ASP A 237 2.88 18.27 1.69
C ASP A 237 3.86 19.03 2.60
N LYS A 238 4.89 18.34 3.07
CA LYS A 238 5.92 18.88 3.97
C LYS A 238 6.57 20.18 3.49
N ARG A 239 6.56 20.43 2.17
CA ARG A 239 7.11 21.63 1.53
C ARG A 239 6.18 22.85 1.63
N CYS A 240 4.90 22.66 1.94
CA CYS A 240 3.96 23.76 2.14
C CYS A 240 4.22 24.48 3.46
N ASP A 241 3.83 25.76 3.50
CA ASP A 241 3.77 26.49 4.77
C ASP A 241 2.61 25.92 5.62
N ARG A 242 2.98 25.26 6.72
CA ARG A 242 2.04 24.63 7.65
C ARG A 242 0.98 25.61 8.17
N ASN A 243 1.33 26.88 8.36
CA ASN A 243 0.43 27.86 8.95
C ASN A 243 -0.48 28.53 7.91
N GLY A 244 -0.35 28.16 6.63
CA GLY A 244 -1.15 28.67 5.54
C GLY A 244 -0.73 30.06 5.05
N ASP A 245 0.51 30.49 5.31
CA ASP A 245 1.02 31.78 4.81
C ASP A 245 1.55 31.69 3.35
N GLY A 246 1.62 30.47 2.80
CA GLY A 246 2.10 30.22 1.44
C GLY A 246 1.05 30.44 0.36
N ILE A 247 1.50 30.74 -0.87
CA ILE A 247 0.64 30.96 -2.04
C ILE A 247 -0.01 29.65 -2.53
N SER A 248 0.63 28.50 -2.34
CA SER A 248 0.17 27.21 -2.85
C SER A 248 0.17 26.16 -1.74
N VAL A 249 -0.95 25.45 -1.59
CA VAL A 249 -1.07 24.29 -0.70
C VAL A 249 -1.31 23.02 -1.52
N LEU A 250 -0.57 21.96 -1.20
CA LEU A 250 -0.71 20.64 -1.83
C LEU A 250 -1.12 19.63 -0.75
N ILE A 251 -2.30 19.04 -0.93
CA ILE A 251 -2.84 18.02 -0.03
C ILE A 251 -2.86 16.69 -0.78
N HIS A 252 -2.34 15.66 -0.13
CA HIS A 252 -2.31 14.29 -0.61
C HIS A 252 -3.32 13.43 0.14
N GLY A 253 -3.89 12.43 -0.54
CA GLY A 253 -4.78 11.46 0.09
C GLY A 253 -4.91 10.18 -0.73
N HIS A 254 -5.30 9.07 -0.11
CA HIS A 254 -5.40 7.80 -0.82
C HIS A 254 -6.50 7.77 -1.89
N HIS A 255 -6.19 7.15 -3.03
CA HIS A 255 -7.19 6.78 -4.04
C HIS A 255 -7.85 5.45 -3.68
N MET A 256 -8.85 5.49 -2.79
CA MET A 256 -9.52 4.27 -2.36
C MET A 256 -10.61 3.83 -3.35
N LYS A 257 -10.66 2.53 -3.68
CA LYS A 257 -11.75 1.96 -4.49
C LYS A 257 -13.13 2.09 -3.85
N SER A 258 -13.18 2.26 -2.53
CA SER A 258 -14.41 2.53 -1.76
C SER A 258 -14.96 3.93 -1.99
N GLY A 259 -14.18 4.84 -2.59
CA GLY A 259 -14.54 6.25 -2.73
C GLY A 259 -14.21 7.10 -1.49
N LYS A 260 -13.78 6.51 -0.37
CA LYS A 260 -13.31 7.24 0.82
C LYS A 260 -12.02 8.03 0.53
N MET A 261 -11.66 8.95 1.42
CA MET A 261 -10.50 9.84 1.27
C MET A 261 -10.56 10.56 -0.08
N PHE A 262 -9.52 10.48 -0.91
CA PHE A 262 -9.50 11.06 -2.25
C PHE A 262 -9.95 10.10 -3.36
N GLY A 263 -10.46 8.91 -3.01
CA GLY A 263 -11.09 8.02 -3.98
C GLY A 263 -12.29 8.66 -4.69
N SER A 264 -13.06 9.50 -3.98
CA SER A 264 -14.20 10.24 -4.53
C SER A 264 -13.80 11.33 -5.51
N LEU A 265 -12.55 11.82 -5.49
CA LEU A 265 -12.11 12.86 -6.43
C LEU A 265 -12.26 12.41 -7.88
N LYS A 266 -12.20 11.09 -8.16
CA LYS A 266 -12.44 10.54 -9.50
C LYS A 266 -13.75 11.03 -10.14
N LYS A 267 -14.76 11.36 -9.34
CA LYS A 267 -16.03 11.90 -9.84
C LYS A 267 -15.88 13.25 -10.55
N TYR A 268 -14.85 14.04 -10.20
CA TYR A 268 -14.50 15.28 -10.89
C TYR A 268 -14.00 15.06 -12.33
N GLU A 269 -13.81 13.82 -12.82
CA GLU A 269 -13.67 13.60 -14.27
C GLU A 269 -14.93 14.06 -15.04
N SER A 270 -16.08 14.14 -14.38
CA SER A 270 -17.33 14.68 -14.94
C SER A 270 -17.47 16.17 -14.67
N LYS A 271 -17.65 16.97 -15.72
CA LYS A 271 -17.95 18.41 -15.60
C LYS A 271 -19.21 18.67 -14.76
N ALA A 272 -20.28 17.89 -14.95
CA ALA A 272 -21.51 18.08 -14.19
C ALA A 272 -21.32 17.88 -12.68
N TYR A 273 -20.41 16.99 -12.28
CA TYR A 273 -20.07 16.80 -10.86
C TYR A 273 -19.26 17.97 -10.32
N GLU A 274 -18.38 18.56 -11.13
CA GLU A 274 -17.67 19.78 -10.75
C GLU A 274 -18.62 20.97 -10.59
N GLU A 275 -19.56 21.16 -11.52
CA GLU A 275 -20.55 22.24 -11.43
C GLU A 275 -21.41 22.12 -10.14
N GLU A 276 -21.77 20.89 -9.75
CA GLU A 276 -22.50 20.60 -8.51
C GLU A 276 -21.64 20.79 -7.24
N HIS A 277 -20.34 20.49 -7.32
CA HIS A 277 -19.39 20.52 -6.19
C HIS A 277 -18.17 21.43 -6.47
N SER A 278 -18.42 22.66 -6.92
CA SER A 278 -17.40 23.60 -7.43
C SER A 278 -16.55 24.31 -6.37
N LYS A 279 -16.91 24.13 -5.09
CA LYS A 279 -16.25 24.78 -3.95
C LYS A 279 -15.56 23.77 -3.04
N ILE A 280 -14.31 24.06 -2.71
CA ILE A 280 -13.51 23.34 -1.72
C ILE A 280 -13.38 24.24 -0.49
N TYR A 281 -13.74 23.72 0.68
CA TYR A 281 -13.57 24.41 1.96
C TYR A 281 -12.32 23.82 2.62
N TYR A 282 -11.31 24.66 2.81
CA TYR A 282 -10.09 24.26 3.51
C TYR A 282 -9.78 25.28 4.59
N ASP A 283 -10.01 24.88 5.83
CA ASP A 283 -9.65 25.70 6.97
C ASP A 283 -8.20 25.39 7.33
N THR A 284 -7.39 26.42 7.45
CA THR A 284 -6.15 26.31 8.24
C THR A 284 -6.52 26.29 9.72
N LEU A 285 -5.56 26.04 10.60
CA LEU A 285 -5.79 26.22 12.05
C LEU A 285 -6.25 27.63 12.44
N TYR A 286 -6.03 28.64 11.59
CA TYR A 286 -6.17 30.05 11.98
C TYR A 286 -7.23 30.80 11.16
N GLU A 287 -7.66 30.26 10.03
CA GLU A 287 -8.49 30.95 9.06
C GLU A 287 -9.31 29.95 8.24
N GLN A 288 -10.60 30.27 8.07
CA GLN A 288 -11.48 29.53 7.18
C GLN A 288 -11.32 30.03 5.75
N ARG A 289 -11.17 29.12 4.78
CA ARG A 289 -10.95 29.49 3.38
C ARG A 289 -11.83 28.66 2.46
N VAL A 290 -12.26 29.32 1.38
CA VAL A 290 -13.06 28.71 0.31
C VAL A 290 -12.29 28.86 -0.99
N TYR A 291 -12.26 27.79 -1.78
CA TYR A 291 -11.58 27.75 -3.07
C TYR A 291 -12.56 27.34 -4.16
N GLY A 292 -12.64 28.11 -5.24
CA GLY A 292 -13.36 27.71 -6.45
C GLY A 292 -12.45 26.89 -7.36
N ILE A 293 -12.95 25.79 -7.91
CA ILE A 293 -12.16 24.89 -8.78
C ILE A 293 -11.82 25.60 -10.09
N ILE A 294 -10.53 25.64 -10.43
CA ILE A 294 -10.02 26.26 -11.67
C ILE A 294 -9.54 25.21 -12.69
N GLY A 295 -9.31 23.97 -12.25
CA GLY A 295 -8.89 22.91 -13.17
C GLY A 295 -8.90 21.52 -12.55
N VAL A 296 -9.15 20.52 -13.39
CA VAL A 296 -9.15 19.09 -13.03
C VAL A 296 -8.44 18.31 -14.12
N PHE A 297 -7.40 17.56 -13.79
CA PHE A 297 -6.61 16.82 -14.77
C PHE A 297 -6.05 15.50 -14.23
N ILE A 298 -5.64 14.62 -15.15
CA ILE A 298 -4.97 13.36 -14.82
C ILE A 298 -3.49 13.50 -15.16
N SER A 299 -2.64 13.54 -14.14
CA SER A 299 -1.19 13.57 -14.31
C SER A 299 -0.65 12.16 -14.53
N SER A 300 -0.01 11.92 -15.68
CA SER A 300 0.68 10.65 -15.94
C SER A 300 2.06 10.69 -15.30
N VAL A 301 2.34 9.77 -14.37
CA VAL A 301 3.66 9.68 -13.72
C VAL A 301 4.69 8.98 -14.62
N TYR A 302 4.23 8.30 -15.68
CA TYR A 302 5.05 7.36 -16.46
C TYR A 302 5.58 7.85 -17.82
N ASN A 303 5.15 9.01 -18.33
CA ASN A 303 5.77 9.63 -19.49
C ASN A 303 6.61 10.83 -19.07
N SER A 304 7.59 10.59 -18.18
CA SER A 304 8.60 11.60 -17.81
C SER A 304 9.59 11.84 -18.97
N ASN A 305 9.10 12.30 -20.12
CA ASN A 305 9.90 13.18 -20.95
C ASN A 305 10.09 14.49 -20.17
N ARG A 306 11.28 15.08 -20.23
CA ARG A 306 11.66 16.29 -19.47
C ARG A 306 10.93 17.58 -19.92
N GLY A 307 9.64 17.49 -20.20
CA GLY A 307 8.75 18.58 -20.61
C GLY A 307 7.30 18.44 -20.14
N ASP A 308 6.92 17.34 -19.46
CA ASP A 308 5.56 17.15 -18.96
C ASP A 308 5.32 17.96 -17.68
N PHE A 309 4.11 18.53 -17.54
CA PHE A 309 3.72 19.37 -16.42
C PHE A 309 3.76 18.62 -15.07
N GLN A 310 4.75 18.97 -14.24
CA GLN A 310 4.92 18.44 -12.90
C GLN A 310 4.30 19.39 -11.87
N TYR A 311 2.99 19.27 -11.65
CA TYR A 311 2.25 20.15 -10.73
C TYR A 311 2.85 20.22 -9.31
N TYR A 312 3.52 19.15 -8.85
CA TYR A 312 4.15 19.10 -7.53
C TYR A 312 5.46 19.90 -7.40
N ASP A 313 5.96 20.49 -8.49
CA ASP A 313 7.08 21.44 -8.47
C ASP A 313 6.61 22.86 -8.11
N TYR A 314 5.30 23.14 -8.17
CA TYR A 314 4.70 24.45 -7.96
C TYR A 314 4.11 24.64 -6.54
N ILE A 315 4.85 24.20 -5.53
CA ILE A 315 4.50 24.42 -4.11
C ILE A 315 5.09 25.73 -3.58
N ASP A 316 6.31 26.05 -3.99
CA ASP A 316 7.02 27.26 -3.59
C ASP A 316 7.07 28.23 -4.78
N ILE A 317 5.89 28.75 -5.16
CA ILE A 317 5.75 29.73 -6.23
C ILE A 317 6.22 31.08 -5.70
N ARG A 318 7.29 31.64 -6.28
CA ARG A 318 7.96 32.84 -5.74
C ARG A 318 7.75 34.11 -6.56
N ASN A 319 7.34 33.97 -7.82
CA ASN A 319 7.18 35.09 -8.74
C ASN A 319 5.98 34.89 -9.67
N LYS A 320 5.65 35.96 -10.40
CA LYS A 320 4.49 36.01 -11.30
C LYS A 320 4.65 35.04 -12.47
N GLU A 321 5.86 34.92 -13.00
CA GLU A 321 6.16 34.06 -14.15
C GLU A 321 5.91 32.58 -13.82
N GLU A 322 6.37 32.11 -12.66
CA GLU A 322 6.10 30.74 -12.17
C GLU A 322 4.61 30.51 -11.94
N PHE A 323 3.91 31.49 -11.35
CA PHE A 323 2.48 31.42 -11.09
C PHE A 323 1.67 31.31 -12.39
N ASP A 324 1.92 32.22 -13.33
CA ASP A 324 1.21 32.24 -14.61
C ASP A 324 1.47 30.96 -15.40
N THR A 325 2.72 30.45 -15.37
CA THR A 325 3.08 29.17 -15.98
C THR A 325 2.31 28.01 -15.33
N TYR A 326 2.20 27.99 -14.00
CA TYR A 326 1.42 26.98 -13.29
C TYR A 326 -0.06 27.00 -13.69
N VAL A 327 -0.70 28.16 -13.62
CA VAL A 327 -2.12 28.32 -13.93
C VAL A 327 -2.41 28.00 -15.40
N GLN A 328 -1.54 28.42 -16.31
CA GLN A 328 -1.65 28.08 -17.73
C GLN A 328 -1.58 26.56 -17.93
N ASN A 329 -0.59 25.88 -17.33
CA ASN A 329 -0.49 24.43 -17.41
C ASN A 329 -1.70 23.72 -16.81
N VAL A 330 -2.23 24.20 -15.68
CA VAL A 330 -3.46 23.66 -15.06
C VAL A 330 -4.62 23.75 -16.05
N LYS A 331 -4.81 24.90 -16.70
CA LYS A 331 -5.86 25.10 -17.70
C LYS A 331 -5.68 24.22 -18.94
N GLU A 332 -4.47 24.16 -19.48
CA GLU A 332 -4.17 23.38 -20.69
C GLU A 332 -4.36 21.87 -20.48
N GLN A 333 -4.08 21.38 -19.27
CA GLN A 333 -4.25 19.97 -18.91
C GLN A 333 -5.65 19.63 -18.42
N SER A 334 -6.49 20.64 -18.13
CA SER A 334 -7.82 20.41 -17.55
C SER A 334 -8.72 19.65 -18.51
N LEU A 335 -9.46 18.69 -17.97
CA LEU A 335 -10.41 17.84 -18.70
C LEU A 335 -11.56 18.66 -19.32
N TYR A 336 -11.86 19.82 -18.76
CA TYR A 336 -12.89 20.75 -19.21
C TYR A 336 -12.60 22.16 -18.68
N ASP A 337 -13.26 23.14 -19.28
CA ASP A 337 -13.24 24.53 -18.82
C ASP A 337 -14.26 24.75 -17.68
N THR A 338 -13.76 25.22 -16.54
CA THR A 338 -14.52 25.57 -15.32
C THR A 338 -15.08 26.99 -15.37
N GLY A 339 -14.60 27.83 -16.29
CA GLY A 339 -14.93 29.25 -16.37
C GLY A 339 -14.28 30.12 -15.29
N LEU A 340 -13.44 29.54 -14.41
CA LEU A 340 -12.69 30.27 -13.39
C LEU A 340 -11.20 30.38 -13.77
N ASP A 341 -10.59 31.48 -13.35
CA ASP A 341 -9.17 31.79 -13.58
C ASP A 341 -8.48 32.22 -12.29
N ALA A 342 -7.15 32.20 -12.28
CA ALA A 342 -6.30 32.71 -11.20
C ALA A 342 -5.30 33.74 -11.71
N LYS A 343 -5.05 34.77 -10.89
CA LYS A 343 -4.00 35.77 -11.14
C LYS A 343 -2.99 35.76 -10.01
N PHE A 344 -1.77 36.18 -10.31
CA PHE A 344 -0.71 36.26 -9.32
C PHE A 344 -1.16 37.04 -8.08
N GLY A 345 -0.95 36.45 -6.90
CA GLY A 345 -1.43 36.93 -5.61
C GLY A 345 -2.68 36.20 -5.10
N ASP A 346 -3.39 35.47 -5.95
CA ASP A 346 -4.43 34.54 -5.50
C ASP A 346 -3.76 33.30 -4.85
N GLU A 347 -4.35 32.77 -3.78
CA GLU A 347 -3.89 31.53 -3.15
C GLU A 347 -4.49 30.31 -3.87
N LEU A 348 -3.70 29.25 -4.00
CA LEU A 348 -4.08 28.03 -4.71
C LEU A 348 -4.10 26.82 -3.78
N ILE A 349 -5.03 25.90 -4.02
CA ILE A 349 -5.10 24.58 -3.38
C ILE A 349 -5.01 23.51 -4.46
N THR A 350 -4.20 22.49 -4.21
CA THR A 350 -4.10 21.30 -5.06
C THR A 350 -4.45 20.08 -4.23
N LEU A 351 -5.48 19.34 -4.64
CA LEU A 351 -5.84 18.04 -4.09
C LEU A 351 -5.32 16.97 -5.05
N SER A 352 -4.44 16.09 -4.55
CA SER A 352 -3.81 15.05 -5.35
C SER A 352 -4.00 13.67 -4.72
N THR A 353 -4.48 12.72 -5.51
CA THR A 353 -4.45 11.32 -5.10
C THR A 353 -3.01 10.82 -4.99
N CYS A 354 -2.64 10.21 -3.86
CA CYS A 354 -1.33 9.60 -3.68
C CYS A 354 -1.23 8.26 -4.43
N GLU A 355 -0.04 7.92 -4.93
CA GLU A 355 0.21 6.76 -5.78
C GLU A 355 1.06 5.73 -5.05
N TYR A 356 0.52 4.53 -4.85
CA TYR A 356 1.31 3.35 -4.47
C TYR A 356 1.15 2.16 -5.46
N SER A 357 0.29 2.26 -6.47
CA SER A 357 0.08 1.20 -7.48
C SER A 357 0.46 1.68 -8.89
N ARG A 358 1.52 1.09 -9.43
CA ARG A 358 2.28 1.46 -10.64
C ARG A 358 1.54 1.29 -11.99
N SER A 359 0.30 1.75 -12.15
CA SER A 359 -0.39 1.60 -13.44
C SER A 359 -1.35 2.72 -13.87
N ASN A 360 -1.78 3.61 -12.99
CA ASN A 360 -2.76 4.66 -13.32
C ASN A 360 -2.21 6.04 -12.93
N GLY A 361 -2.52 7.07 -13.74
CA GLY A 361 -2.18 8.46 -13.42
C GLY A 361 -2.85 8.97 -12.14
N ARG A 362 -2.38 10.10 -11.62
CA ARG A 362 -2.95 10.77 -10.44
C ARG A 362 -4.01 11.75 -10.88
N LEU A 363 -5.17 11.70 -10.26
CA LEU A 363 -6.17 12.74 -10.45
C LEU A 363 -5.80 13.93 -9.57
N VAL A 364 -5.81 15.12 -10.17
CA VAL A 364 -5.46 16.38 -9.54
C VAL A 364 -6.62 17.36 -9.72
N VAL A 365 -7.06 17.96 -8.61
CA VAL A 365 -8.06 19.04 -8.60
C VAL A 365 -7.37 20.28 -8.06
N VAL A 366 -7.42 21.37 -8.82
CA VAL A 366 -6.82 22.65 -8.45
C VAL A 366 -7.92 23.68 -8.22
N GLY A 367 -7.88 24.32 -7.07
CA GLY A 367 -8.77 25.42 -6.71
C GLY A 367 -8.00 26.70 -6.43
N ARG A 368 -8.71 27.81 -6.55
CA ARG A 368 -8.21 29.14 -6.21
C ARG A 368 -9.08 29.74 -5.12
N ARG A 369 -8.44 30.36 -4.14
CA ARG A 369 -9.12 31.02 -3.03
C ARG A 369 -10.07 32.10 -3.57
N ILE A 370 -11.31 32.03 -3.12
CA ILE A 370 -12.34 33.03 -3.39
C ILE A 370 -12.66 33.77 -2.09
N TYR A 371 -12.91 35.06 -2.20
CA TYR A 371 -13.35 35.90 -1.10
C TYR A 371 -14.83 36.19 -1.35
N GLU A 372 -15.69 35.71 -0.45
CA GLU A 372 -17.14 36.00 -0.48
C GLU A 372 -17.45 37.38 0.12
#